data_AF-A0A1I1KAM9-F1
#
_entry.id   AF-A0A1I1KAM9-F1
#
_cell.length_a   1.000
_cell.length_b   1.000
_cell.length_c   1.000
_cell.angle_alpha   90.00
_cell.angle_beta   90.00
_cell.angle_gamma   90.00
#
_symmetry.space_group_name_H-M   'P 1'
#
loop_
_entity.id
_entity.type
_entity.pdbx_description
1 polymer ?
#
loop_
_entity_poly.entity_id
_entity_poly.type
_entity_poly.pdbx_seq_one_letter_code
_entity_poly.pdbx_strand_id
1 'polypeptide(L)'
;MKKTVILAAALALMISASGCGKLSGDKESSAESEMSAESGSESSAESKAEDGSRKKKPAHAEIGANGAKAVTDVLLIPNEEIDISRKVDFADMYGRHVLHTGVVGLVGAPVEVIFDTAEVKGGQLVFVYDPNELKGVRPDALMFMWYDEDNDNYVELEDGVLNTDNCSMSINIDKPGVYLLVNKYQWYNAWGAKLDDNGLASEYDPTSGLISSEIWEMNESIGDILKLKDDDYIAKSRKEEGYAYEFFVSTPEELASAVFVNNCADPRPDSISINILNDIDLDGYEWASMGWKTAGIDFDFTGIIYGGGHTIKNMHISDGYHVGFIGYATDCTVGSLNFENAYVRGRDVGILAGYPRNSFFADCSVQGVTEGYMDVGTMIGHDQSNIINNCKADVTVCGKQVKDYLSFTDMNVAEVEAKTEKTEEIWLDDKGRPCRQQDVTDRYPRLSWRVMHNGKQILQRGAENETCYEWHEYRDVFYENGEYEVALVSYVDGAYVAISNTVIITVDDNTKFTG
;
A
#
# COMPACT_ATOMS: atom_id res chain seq x y z
N MET A 1 -17.64 46.70 -27.38
CA MET A 1 -18.70 45.96 -26.68
C MET A 1 -18.31 45.81 -25.21
N LYS A 2 -19.24 45.91 -24.27
CA LYS A 2 -18.92 45.84 -22.83
C LYS A 2 -18.72 44.38 -22.42
N LYS A 3 -17.65 44.11 -21.65
CA LYS A 3 -17.53 42.84 -20.91
C LYS A 3 -18.48 42.90 -19.71
N THR A 4 -19.37 41.92 -19.59
CA THR A 4 -20.20 41.75 -18.39
C THR A 4 -19.45 40.85 -17.43
N VAL A 5 -19.00 41.41 -16.30
CA VAL A 5 -18.48 40.62 -15.17
C VAL A 5 -19.69 40.05 -14.45
N ILE A 6 -19.76 38.72 -14.32
CA ILE A 6 -20.75 38.07 -13.45
C ILE A 6 -20.14 38.02 -12.05
N LEU A 7 -20.76 38.72 -11.09
CA LEU A 7 -20.42 38.57 -9.67
C LEU A 7 -20.98 37.23 -9.19
N ALA A 8 -20.10 36.34 -8.71
CA ALA A 8 -20.51 35.25 -7.84
C ALA A 8 -20.85 35.84 -6.46
N ALA A 9 -22.11 35.70 -6.02
CA ALA A 9 -22.53 36.12 -4.70
C ALA A 9 -22.26 35.00 -3.68
N ALA A 10 -21.22 35.16 -2.87
CA ALA A 10 -20.97 34.28 -1.73
C ALA A 10 -22.10 34.45 -0.70
N LEU A 11 -22.98 33.45 -0.58
CA LEU A 11 -24.03 33.43 0.44
C LEU A 11 -23.50 32.67 1.67
N ALA A 12 -23.06 33.41 2.69
CA ALA A 12 -22.66 32.82 3.95
C ALA A 12 -23.89 32.30 4.71
N LEU A 13 -24.15 31.00 4.68
CA LEU A 13 -24.96 30.35 5.70
C LEU A 13 -24.11 30.21 6.97
N MET A 14 -24.52 30.87 8.05
CA MET A 14 -24.01 30.53 9.38
C MET A 14 -24.64 29.21 9.84
N ILE A 15 -24.09 28.10 9.37
CA ILE A 15 -24.06 26.88 10.17
C ILE A 15 -23.10 27.15 11.33
N SER A 16 -23.51 26.82 12.56
CA SER A 16 -22.69 27.06 13.75
C SER A 16 -21.51 26.11 13.80
N ALA A 17 -20.44 26.46 13.09
CA ALA A 17 -19.17 25.76 13.12
C ALA A 17 -18.54 25.86 14.53
N SER A 18 -18.72 24.82 15.33
CA SER A 18 -17.80 24.52 16.43
C SER A 18 -16.47 24.10 15.80
N GLY A 19 -15.57 25.07 15.62
CA GLY A 19 -14.33 24.87 14.85
C GLY A 19 -13.42 23.77 15.38
N CYS A 20 -12.59 23.22 14.50
CA CYS A 20 -11.60 22.20 14.83
C CYS A 20 -10.69 22.62 16.00
N GLY A 21 -10.79 21.92 17.14
CA GLY A 21 -9.76 21.96 18.18
C GLY A 21 -10.24 21.98 19.64
N LYS A 22 -10.37 20.77 20.21
CA LYS A 22 -10.20 20.39 21.64
C LYS A 22 -10.64 21.35 22.76
N LEU A 23 -11.34 20.78 23.76
CA LEU A 23 -10.82 20.75 25.14
C LEU A 23 -11.52 19.68 26.01
N SER A 24 -10.79 19.18 27.00
CA SER A 24 -11.17 18.16 27.98
C SER A 24 -11.97 18.71 29.17
N GLY A 25 -12.86 17.91 29.78
CA GLY A 25 -13.41 18.25 31.11
C GLY A 25 -14.57 17.36 31.58
N ASP A 26 -14.39 16.73 32.75
CA ASP A 26 -15.29 15.84 33.47
C ASP A 26 -16.75 16.29 33.76
N LYS A 27 -17.62 15.26 33.88
CA LYS A 27 -18.73 15.06 34.84
C LYS A 27 -19.64 16.23 35.29
N GLU A 28 -20.95 16.07 35.03
CA GLU A 28 -22.07 15.90 36.00
C GLU A 28 -23.40 16.15 35.24
N SER A 29 -24.35 15.20 35.16
CA SER A 29 -25.30 14.72 36.17
C SER A 29 -26.62 15.52 36.27
N SER A 30 -27.71 14.83 35.89
CA SER A 30 -29.07 14.85 36.48
C SER A 30 -30.17 15.82 36.01
N ALA A 31 -31.37 15.22 35.94
CA ALA A 31 -32.76 15.72 35.98
C ALA A 31 -33.25 16.63 34.82
N GLU A 32 -34.32 16.33 34.06
CA GLU A 32 -35.67 15.72 34.28
C GLU A 32 -36.83 16.73 34.43
N SER A 33 -38.02 16.27 34.05
CA SER A 33 -39.35 16.91 34.05
C SER A 33 -39.56 18.03 33.01
N GLU A 34 -40.39 17.88 31.97
CA GLU A 34 -41.81 17.44 31.88
C GLU A 34 -42.82 18.41 32.49
N MET A 35 -43.70 18.94 31.64
CA MET A 35 -45.18 18.94 31.73
C MET A 35 -45.70 19.84 30.60
N SER A 36 -46.28 19.34 29.50
CA SER A 36 -47.62 18.74 29.37
C SER A 36 -48.78 19.70 29.72
N ALA A 37 -49.54 20.14 28.70
CA ALA A 37 -50.99 19.92 28.60
C ALA A 37 -51.59 20.61 27.35
N GLU A 38 -52.55 19.94 26.72
CA GLU A 38 -53.27 20.39 25.52
C GLU A 38 -54.46 21.31 25.83
N SER A 39 -54.97 22.01 24.80
CA SER A 39 -56.35 21.86 24.24
C SER A 39 -57.12 23.15 23.91
N GLY A 40 -57.88 23.13 22.80
CA GLY A 40 -58.85 24.15 22.35
C GLY A 40 -58.23 25.36 21.62
N SER A 41 -58.47 25.69 20.33
CA SER A 41 -59.70 25.71 19.50
C SER A 41 -60.88 26.41 20.21
N GLU A 42 -61.63 27.38 19.68
CA GLU A 42 -61.66 28.18 18.42
C GLU A 42 -62.54 29.43 18.68
N SER A 43 -62.54 30.55 17.92
CA SER A 43 -61.63 31.14 16.91
C SER A 43 -62.05 32.60 16.63
N SER A 44 -61.14 33.45 16.11
CA SER A 44 -61.49 34.73 15.46
C SER A 44 -60.39 35.19 14.51
N ALA A 45 -60.70 35.32 13.22
CA ALA A 45 -59.75 35.73 12.19
C ALA A 45 -59.48 37.24 12.25
N GLU A 46 -58.21 37.63 12.33
CA GLU A 46 -57.77 38.97 11.96
C GLU A 46 -56.73 38.86 10.85
N SER A 47 -57.15 39.17 9.63
CA SER A 47 -56.35 39.02 8.42
C SER A 47 -55.23 40.06 8.36
N LYS A 48 -54.00 39.65 8.66
CA LYS A 48 -52.81 40.31 8.11
C LYS A 48 -52.43 39.60 6.82
N ALA A 49 -52.38 40.36 5.73
CA ALA A 49 -51.92 39.86 4.44
C ALA A 49 -50.45 39.42 4.57
N GLU A 50 -50.17 38.13 4.37
CA GLU A 50 -48.82 37.69 4.09
C GLU A 50 -48.47 38.04 2.65
N ASP A 51 -47.45 38.87 2.52
CA ASP A 51 -46.83 39.25 1.25
C ASP A 51 -46.24 38.01 0.57
N GLY A 52 -46.69 37.74 -0.67
CA GLY A 52 -46.46 36.51 -1.41
C GLY A 52 -45.06 36.36 -2.00
N SER A 53 -44.01 36.70 -1.23
CA SER A 53 -42.63 36.41 -1.58
C SER A 53 -42.39 34.90 -1.52
N ARG A 54 -42.18 34.27 -2.69
CA ARG A 54 -41.76 32.87 -2.77
C ARG A 54 -40.32 32.76 -2.26
N LYS A 55 -40.16 32.47 -0.97
CA LYS A 55 -38.83 32.33 -0.36
C LYS A 55 -38.18 31.04 -0.85
N LYS A 56 -37.03 31.18 -1.51
CA LYS A 56 -36.11 30.08 -1.84
C LYS A 56 -35.76 29.32 -0.57
N LYS A 57 -36.10 28.03 -0.50
CA LYS A 57 -35.76 27.14 0.62
C LYS A 57 -35.27 25.79 0.08
N PRO A 58 -34.07 25.34 0.50
CA PRO A 58 -33.55 24.04 0.11
C PRO A 58 -34.29 22.89 0.81
N ALA A 59 -34.12 21.69 0.26
CA ALA A 59 -34.33 20.45 1.01
C ALA A 59 -33.00 20.03 1.66
N HIS A 60 -33.08 19.30 2.78
CA HIS A 60 -31.92 18.83 3.57
C HIS A 60 -32.25 17.50 4.24
N ALA A 61 -31.24 16.63 4.38
CA ALA A 61 -31.27 15.44 5.22
C ALA A 61 -29.88 15.17 5.83
N GLU A 62 -29.87 14.61 7.04
CA GLU A 62 -28.71 13.99 7.67
C GLU A 62 -28.51 12.57 7.09
N ILE A 63 -27.25 12.18 6.86
CA ILE A 63 -26.81 11.01 6.10
C ILE A 63 -25.65 10.30 6.85
N GLY A 64 -25.35 9.04 6.50
CA GLY A 64 -24.16 8.34 7.02
C GLY A 64 -24.40 7.55 8.31
N ALA A 65 -25.62 7.62 8.88
CA ALA A 65 -26.03 6.89 10.07
C ALA A 65 -25.91 5.35 9.94
N ASN A 66 -25.91 4.82 8.71
CA ASN A 66 -25.70 3.40 8.44
C ASN A 66 -24.20 2.96 8.48
N GLY A 67 -23.28 3.85 8.86
CA GLY A 67 -21.85 3.56 9.07
C GLY A 67 -20.88 4.22 8.08
N ALA A 68 -21.39 4.74 6.96
CA ALA A 68 -20.60 5.48 5.98
C ALA A 68 -20.57 6.99 6.29
N LYS A 69 -19.96 7.32 7.43
CA LYS A 69 -20.00 8.64 8.06
C LYS A 69 -19.28 9.79 7.34
N ALA A 70 -18.53 9.51 6.27
CA ALA A 70 -17.72 10.53 5.61
C ALA A 70 -18.57 11.65 4.98
N VAL A 71 -19.84 11.38 4.65
CA VAL A 71 -20.85 12.37 4.24
C VAL A 71 -21.90 12.45 5.35
N THR A 72 -22.06 13.63 5.95
CA THR A 72 -22.94 13.85 7.12
C THR A 72 -24.28 14.45 6.74
N ASP A 73 -24.31 15.29 5.70
CA ASP A 73 -25.50 16.02 5.28
C ASP A 73 -25.58 16.11 3.76
N VAL A 74 -26.79 16.09 3.23
CA VAL A 74 -27.07 16.40 1.83
C VAL A 74 -28.14 17.47 1.74
N LEU A 75 -27.94 18.43 0.83
CA LEU A 75 -28.88 19.51 0.53
C LEU A 75 -29.14 19.61 -0.97
N LEU A 76 -30.37 19.96 -1.35
CA LEU A 76 -30.69 20.41 -2.71
C LEU A 76 -31.16 21.86 -2.65
N ILE A 77 -30.39 22.76 -3.26
CA ILE A 77 -30.67 24.20 -3.35
C ILE A 77 -31.33 24.46 -4.71
N PRO A 78 -32.62 24.83 -4.79
CA PRO A 78 -33.33 24.90 -6.07
C PRO A 78 -32.77 26.00 -6.96
N ASN A 79 -32.81 25.80 -8.28
CA ASN A 79 -32.44 26.86 -9.23
C ASN A 79 -33.39 28.06 -9.18
N GLU A 80 -34.67 27.81 -8.91
CA GLU A 80 -35.75 28.80 -8.88
C GLU A 80 -36.03 29.37 -7.47
N GLU A 81 -36.76 30.50 -7.40
CA GLU A 81 -37.31 31.03 -6.14
C GLU A 81 -38.56 30.23 -5.73
N ILE A 82 -38.33 29.02 -5.21
CA ILE A 82 -39.35 28.09 -4.73
C ILE A 82 -38.95 27.44 -3.39
N ASP A 83 -39.95 26.96 -2.65
CA ASP A 83 -39.76 26.13 -1.45
C ASP A 83 -39.84 24.66 -1.88
N ILE A 84 -38.71 23.93 -1.79
CA ILE A 84 -38.64 22.50 -2.11
C ILE A 84 -38.47 21.61 -0.87
N SER A 85 -38.52 22.18 0.34
CA SER A 85 -38.26 21.48 1.61
C SER A 85 -39.21 20.31 1.95
N ARG A 86 -40.29 20.14 1.17
CA ARG A 86 -41.25 19.03 1.26
C ARG A 86 -41.57 18.42 -0.12
N LYS A 87 -40.68 18.62 -1.10
CA LYS A 87 -40.82 18.17 -2.50
C LYS A 87 -39.66 17.29 -2.96
N VAL A 88 -38.69 17.07 -2.08
CA VAL A 88 -37.48 16.32 -2.33
C VAL A 88 -37.26 15.42 -1.12
N ASP A 89 -37.17 14.13 -1.35
CA ASP A 89 -36.77 13.14 -0.35
C ASP A 89 -35.35 12.67 -0.64
N PHE A 90 -34.62 12.29 0.42
CA PHE A 90 -33.27 11.74 0.34
C PHE A 90 -33.22 10.37 1.02
N ALA A 91 -32.61 9.38 0.40
CA ALA A 91 -32.39 8.06 1.00
C ALA A 91 -30.91 7.69 1.05
N ASP A 92 -30.40 7.43 2.26
CA ASP A 92 -29.11 6.78 2.48
C ASP A 92 -29.18 5.32 2.02
N MET A 93 -28.40 4.98 0.99
CA MET A 93 -28.39 3.66 0.35
C MET A 93 -27.33 2.71 0.92
N TYR A 94 -26.47 3.19 1.82
CA TYR A 94 -25.35 2.40 2.33
C TYR A 94 -25.83 1.24 3.22
N GLY A 95 -25.36 0.04 2.92
CA GLY A 95 -25.81 -1.20 3.58
C GLY A 95 -27.23 -1.63 3.23
N ARG A 96 -27.97 -0.84 2.44
CA ARG A 96 -29.34 -1.16 1.96
C ARG A 96 -29.34 -1.63 0.52
N HIS A 97 -28.49 -1.06 -0.33
CA HIS A 97 -28.32 -1.47 -1.72
C HIS A 97 -26.89 -1.94 -1.99
N VAL A 98 -26.73 -3.24 -2.29
CA VAL A 98 -25.41 -3.88 -2.45
C VAL A 98 -24.60 -3.22 -3.58
N LEU A 99 -25.26 -2.89 -4.69
CA LEU A 99 -24.64 -2.29 -5.87
C LEU A 99 -23.98 -0.93 -5.57
N HIS A 100 -24.61 -0.09 -4.73
CA HIS A 100 -24.08 1.22 -4.36
C HIS A 100 -23.13 1.15 -3.15
N THR A 101 -23.31 0.16 -2.28
CA THR A 101 -22.43 -0.05 -1.11
C THR A 101 -21.04 -0.58 -1.51
N GLY A 102 -20.97 -1.36 -2.59
CA GLY A 102 -19.72 -1.97 -3.09
C GLY A 102 -18.94 -1.16 -4.12
N VAL A 103 -19.25 0.14 -4.29
CA VAL A 103 -18.58 0.98 -5.29
C VAL A 103 -17.11 1.21 -4.94
N VAL A 104 -16.22 0.97 -5.91
CA VAL A 104 -14.78 1.21 -5.74
C VAL A 104 -14.52 2.68 -5.48
N GLY A 105 -13.74 2.99 -4.45
CA GLY A 105 -13.42 4.37 -4.07
C GLY A 105 -14.54 5.12 -3.36
N LEU A 106 -15.66 4.49 -2.99
CA LEU A 106 -16.79 5.15 -2.33
C LEU A 106 -16.38 5.95 -1.07
N VAL A 107 -16.78 7.22 -1.03
CA VAL A 107 -16.59 8.11 0.13
C VAL A 107 -17.95 8.51 0.69
N GLY A 108 -18.27 7.98 1.87
CA GLY A 108 -19.54 8.23 2.54
C GLY A 108 -20.69 7.40 1.96
N ALA A 109 -21.92 7.76 2.29
CA ALA A 109 -23.09 7.05 1.79
C ALA A 109 -23.45 7.52 0.36
N PRO A 110 -23.81 6.60 -0.55
CA PRO A 110 -24.56 6.93 -1.75
C PRO A 110 -25.96 7.41 -1.33
N VAL A 111 -26.46 8.46 -1.99
CA VAL A 111 -27.75 9.07 -1.66
C VAL A 111 -28.65 9.09 -2.90
N GLU A 112 -29.82 8.46 -2.77
CA GLU A 112 -30.91 8.61 -3.73
C GLU A 112 -31.61 9.96 -3.49
N VAL A 113 -31.72 10.77 -4.54
CA VAL A 113 -32.37 12.08 -4.52
C VAL A 113 -33.67 11.99 -5.32
N ILE A 114 -34.81 12.13 -4.65
CA ILE A 114 -36.13 11.81 -5.22
C ILE A 114 -36.97 13.09 -5.30
N PHE A 115 -37.42 13.48 -6.50
CA PHE A 115 -38.33 14.61 -6.70
C PHE A 115 -39.12 14.50 -8.01
N ASP A 116 -40.29 15.14 -8.07
CA ASP A 116 -41.06 15.29 -9.32
C ASP A 116 -40.46 16.40 -10.19
N THR A 117 -39.94 16.04 -11.37
CA THR A 117 -39.37 16.97 -12.34
C THR A 117 -40.40 17.94 -12.93
N ALA A 118 -41.70 17.69 -12.78
CA ALA A 118 -42.75 18.67 -13.08
C ALA A 118 -42.75 19.84 -12.08
N GLU A 119 -42.45 19.58 -10.80
CA GLU A 119 -42.50 20.56 -9.71
C GLU A 119 -41.14 21.16 -9.33
N VAL A 120 -40.04 20.43 -9.56
CA VAL A 120 -38.67 20.83 -9.19
C VAL A 120 -37.76 20.70 -10.41
N LYS A 121 -37.21 21.82 -10.90
CA LYS A 121 -36.27 21.88 -12.05
C LYS A 121 -34.82 21.68 -11.62
N GLY A 122 -34.61 20.75 -10.69
CA GLY A 122 -33.33 20.51 -10.05
C GLY A 122 -32.74 21.73 -9.34
N GLY A 123 -31.42 21.72 -9.18
CA GLY A 123 -30.70 22.66 -8.33
C GLY A 123 -29.24 22.27 -8.12
N GLN A 124 -28.57 23.00 -7.23
CA GLN A 124 -27.26 22.62 -6.73
C GLN A 124 -27.43 21.60 -5.61
N LEU A 125 -27.03 20.36 -5.87
CA LEU A 125 -26.86 19.31 -4.88
C LEU A 125 -25.56 19.59 -4.12
N VAL A 126 -25.59 19.48 -2.79
CA VAL A 126 -24.43 19.72 -1.92
C VAL A 126 -24.30 18.55 -0.96
N PHE A 127 -23.13 17.92 -0.92
CA PHE A 127 -22.74 16.91 0.05
C PHE A 127 -21.77 17.57 1.04
N VAL A 128 -22.10 17.56 2.33
CA VAL A 128 -21.21 17.99 3.41
C VAL A 128 -20.45 16.77 3.93
N TYR A 129 -19.14 16.89 4.10
CA TYR A 129 -18.27 15.81 4.56
C TYR A 129 -17.63 16.13 5.91
N ASP A 130 -17.39 15.10 6.73
CA ASP A 130 -16.52 15.23 7.92
C ASP A 130 -15.07 14.92 7.51
N PRO A 131 -14.13 15.89 7.56
CA PRO A 131 -12.74 15.68 7.18
C PRO A 131 -12.03 14.60 8.01
N ASN A 132 -12.52 14.28 9.22
CA ASN A 132 -11.96 13.24 10.08
C ASN A 132 -12.43 11.83 9.67
N GLU A 133 -13.59 11.71 9.01
CA GLU A 133 -14.18 10.44 8.55
C GLU A 133 -13.87 10.16 7.06
N LEU A 134 -13.12 11.04 6.38
CA LEU A 134 -12.59 10.83 5.02
C LEU A 134 -11.56 9.70 4.91
N LYS A 135 -11.02 9.18 6.04
CA LYS A 135 -10.14 7.99 6.11
C LYS A 135 -8.94 8.04 5.13
N GLY A 136 -8.26 9.18 5.09
CA GLY A 136 -7.08 9.41 4.23
C GLY A 136 -7.40 9.93 2.82
N VAL A 137 -8.67 9.98 2.40
CA VAL A 137 -9.04 10.63 1.13
C VAL A 137 -8.96 12.15 1.30
N ARG A 138 -8.20 12.82 0.43
CA ARG A 138 -8.15 14.29 0.42
C ARG A 138 -9.46 14.88 -0.17
N PRO A 139 -9.91 16.05 0.31
CA PRO A 139 -11.08 16.73 -0.25
C PRO A 139 -11.03 16.98 -1.77
N ASP A 140 -9.85 17.22 -2.33
CA ASP A 140 -9.63 17.45 -3.77
C ASP A 140 -9.45 16.16 -4.60
N ALA A 141 -9.40 15.00 -3.94
CA ALA A 141 -9.56 13.68 -4.56
C ALA A 141 -11.02 13.24 -4.67
N LEU A 142 -11.97 13.98 -4.06
CA LEU A 142 -13.40 13.72 -4.19
C LEU A 142 -13.88 14.00 -5.61
N MET A 143 -14.79 13.16 -6.09
CA MET A 143 -15.44 13.28 -7.39
C MET A 143 -16.89 12.81 -7.28
N PHE A 144 -17.81 13.52 -7.95
CA PHE A 144 -19.20 13.07 -8.02
C PHE A 144 -19.37 12.01 -9.11
N MET A 145 -20.06 10.93 -8.74
CA MET A 145 -20.65 9.99 -9.69
C MET A 145 -22.17 10.04 -9.58
N TRP A 146 -22.84 9.79 -10.69
CA TRP A 146 -24.27 9.51 -10.79
C TRP A 146 -24.46 8.09 -11.34
N TYR A 147 -25.46 7.36 -10.83
CA TYR A 147 -25.83 6.07 -11.40
C TYR A 147 -26.92 6.25 -12.46
N ASP A 148 -26.60 5.84 -13.69
CA ASP A 148 -27.52 5.84 -14.83
C ASP A 148 -28.27 4.52 -14.89
N GLU A 149 -29.49 4.52 -14.35
CA GLU A 149 -30.36 3.33 -14.33
C GLU A 149 -30.75 2.81 -15.73
N ASP A 150 -30.82 3.69 -16.74
CA ASP A 150 -31.16 3.30 -18.11
C ASP A 150 -30.01 2.55 -18.80
N ASN A 151 -28.76 2.81 -18.39
CA ASN A 151 -27.54 2.26 -18.99
C ASN A 151 -26.77 1.29 -18.07
N ASP A 152 -27.27 1.03 -16.86
CA ASP A 152 -26.67 0.14 -15.83
C ASP A 152 -25.20 0.49 -15.52
N ASN A 153 -24.86 1.78 -15.48
CA ASN A 153 -23.48 2.25 -15.28
C ASN A 153 -23.36 3.48 -14.38
N TYR A 154 -22.14 3.73 -13.89
CA TYR A 154 -21.79 4.94 -13.16
C TYR A 154 -21.16 5.95 -14.10
N VAL A 155 -21.66 7.18 -14.06
CA VAL A 155 -21.24 8.31 -14.90
C VAL A 155 -20.56 9.38 -14.04
N GLU A 156 -19.38 9.81 -14.45
CA GLU A 156 -18.64 10.91 -13.83
C GLU A 156 -19.34 12.26 -14.07
N LEU A 157 -19.42 13.09 -13.04
CA LEU A 157 -19.94 14.46 -13.13
C LEU A 157 -18.80 15.47 -13.00
N GLU A 158 -18.26 15.87 -14.16
CA GLU A 158 -17.06 16.72 -14.30
C GLU A 158 -17.21 18.13 -13.68
N ASP A 159 -18.44 18.69 -13.62
CA ASP A 159 -18.73 20.03 -13.09
C ASP A 159 -18.75 20.12 -11.54
N GLY A 160 -18.08 19.21 -10.84
CA GLY A 160 -18.02 19.15 -9.38
C GLY A 160 -17.24 20.32 -8.77
N VAL A 161 -17.85 21.06 -7.85
CA VAL A 161 -17.25 22.22 -7.17
C VAL A 161 -16.98 21.92 -5.70
N LEU A 162 -15.70 21.81 -5.36
CA LEU A 162 -15.20 21.68 -3.98
C LEU A 162 -15.20 23.03 -3.25
N ASN A 163 -15.60 23.01 -1.98
CA ASN A 163 -15.43 24.10 -1.03
C ASN A 163 -14.87 23.53 0.28
N THR A 164 -13.57 23.73 0.49
CA THR A 164 -12.84 23.25 1.68
C THR A 164 -13.22 23.99 2.95
N ASP A 165 -13.49 25.30 2.88
CA ASP A 165 -13.83 26.13 4.03
C ASP A 165 -15.15 25.69 4.70
N ASN A 166 -16.10 25.23 3.88
CA ASN A 166 -17.39 24.70 4.31
C ASN A 166 -17.44 23.17 4.40
N CYS A 167 -16.31 22.48 4.17
CA CYS A 167 -16.22 21.01 4.08
C CYS A 167 -17.33 20.39 3.21
N SER A 168 -17.49 20.89 1.98
CA SER A 168 -18.59 20.48 1.10
C SER A 168 -18.16 20.30 -0.36
N MET A 169 -18.77 19.33 -1.04
CA MET A 169 -18.69 19.14 -2.49
C MET A 169 -20.07 19.43 -3.10
N SER A 170 -20.13 20.15 -4.22
CA SER A 170 -21.42 20.49 -4.87
C SER A 170 -21.45 20.24 -6.37
N ILE A 171 -22.63 19.95 -6.91
CA ILE A 171 -22.85 19.66 -8.34
C ILE A 171 -24.25 20.14 -8.76
N ASN A 172 -24.42 20.57 -10.00
CA ASN A 172 -25.75 20.91 -10.52
C ASN A 172 -26.44 19.65 -11.03
N ILE A 173 -27.68 19.42 -10.60
CA ILE A 173 -28.53 18.31 -11.05
C ILE A 173 -29.86 18.85 -11.61
N ASP A 174 -30.43 18.16 -12.59
CA ASP A 174 -31.74 18.47 -13.20
C ASP A 174 -32.76 17.32 -13.11
N LYS A 175 -32.31 16.15 -12.66
CA LYS A 175 -33.07 14.88 -12.58
C LYS A 175 -32.88 14.20 -11.20
N PRO A 176 -33.83 13.36 -10.76
CA PRO A 176 -33.65 12.47 -9.61
C PRO A 176 -32.68 11.32 -9.95
N GLY A 177 -32.24 10.59 -8.92
CA GLY A 177 -31.39 9.39 -9.06
C GLY A 177 -30.39 9.24 -7.92
N VAL A 178 -29.49 8.26 -8.02
CA VAL A 178 -28.46 8.00 -7.00
C VAL A 178 -27.19 8.79 -7.32
N TYR A 179 -26.74 9.58 -6.35
CA TYR A 179 -25.52 10.38 -6.38
C TYR A 179 -24.58 9.95 -5.25
N LEU A 180 -23.27 9.99 -5.51
CA LEU A 180 -22.26 9.56 -4.55
C LEU A 180 -20.96 10.33 -4.76
N LEU A 181 -20.15 10.39 -3.71
CA LEU A 181 -18.76 10.81 -3.81
C LEU A 181 -17.85 9.57 -3.88
N VAL A 182 -16.83 9.64 -4.72
CA VAL A 182 -15.75 8.65 -4.79
C VAL A 182 -14.39 9.34 -4.73
N ASN A 183 -13.36 8.59 -4.33
CA ASN A 183 -11.97 8.93 -4.58
C ASN A 183 -11.66 8.68 -6.07
N LYS A 184 -11.42 9.77 -6.82
CA LYS A 184 -11.19 9.72 -8.27
C LYS A 184 -10.02 8.82 -8.67
N TYR A 185 -8.95 8.78 -7.87
CA TYR A 185 -7.78 7.95 -8.16
C TYR A 185 -8.08 6.46 -7.99
N GLN A 186 -8.81 6.06 -6.94
CA GLN A 186 -9.24 4.68 -6.78
C GLN A 186 -10.24 4.26 -7.86
N TRP A 187 -11.10 5.17 -8.30
CA TRP A 187 -12.03 4.95 -9.40
C TRP A 187 -11.30 4.72 -10.74
N TYR A 188 -10.45 5.65 -11.17
CA TYR A 188 -9.71 5.53 -12.44
C TYR A 188 -8.71 4.38 -12.44
N ASN A 189 -8.12 4.02 -11.30
CA ASN A 189 -7.25 2.84 -11.20
C ASN A 189 -8.01 1.53 -11.46
N ALA A 190 -9.25 1.41 -10.97
CA ALA A 190 -10.04 0.19 -11.11
C ALA A 190 -10.71 0.02 -12.49
N TRP A 191 -11.04 1.12 -13.16
CA TRP A 191 -11.84 1.11 -14.40
C TRP A 191 -11.10 1.65 -15.64
N GLY A 192 -9.86 2.10 -15.46
CA GLY A 192 -9.14 2.91 -16.44
C GLY A 192 -9.58 4.38 -16.36
N ALA A 193 -8.63 5.31 -16.51
CA ALA A 193 -8.97 6.72 -16.67
C ALA A 193 -9.65 6.97 -18.04
N LYS A 194 -10.24 8.16 -18.21
CA LYS A 194 -10.29 8.79 -19.54
C LYS A 194 -8.84 9.15 -19.95
N LEU A 195 -8.14 8.14 -20.43
CA LEU A 195 -6.85 8.30 -21.10
C LEU A 195 -7.09 8.98 -22.45
N ASP A 196 -6.10 9.73 -22.94
CA ASP A 196 -6.08 10.21 -24.32
C ASP A 196 -5.95 9.03 -25.32
N ASP A 197 -5.97 9.34 -26.62
CA ASP A 197 -5.82 8.34 -27.69
C ASP A 197 -4.51 7.51 -27.62
N ASN A 198 -3.57 7.86 -26.73
CA ASN A 198 -2.28 7.20 -26.52
C ASN A 198 -2.16 6.48 -25.16
N GLY A 199 -3.16 6.53 -24.29
CA GLY A 199 -3.12 5.87 -22.99
C GLY A 199 -2.51 6.71 -21.85
N LEU A 200 -2.50 8.04 -21.94
CA LEU A 200 -1.99 8.94 -20.90
C LEU A 200 -3.05 9.93 -20.41
N ALA A 201 -2.93 10.40 -19.16
CA ALA A 201 -3.73 11.52 -18.67
C ALA A 201 -3.37 12.80 -19.45
N SER A 202 -4.40 13.54 -19.90
CA SER A 202 -4.24 14.68 -20.79
C SER A 202 -3.50 15.86 -20.14
N GLU A 203 -2.60 16.49 -20.91
CA GLU A 203 -1.63 17.53 -20.49
C GLU A 203 -0.40 17.02 -19.69
N TYR A 204 0.25 15.98 -20.23
CA TYR A 204 1.59 15.55 -19.83
C TYR A 204 2.69 16.52 -20.31
N ASP A 205 3.30 17.26 -19.38
CA ASP A 205 4.60 17.91 -19.56
C ASP A 205 5.71 17.03 -18.92
N PRO A 206 6.63 16.43 -19.70
CA PRO A 206 7.71 15.60 -19.16
C PRO A 206 8.72 16.36 -18.28
N THR A 207 8.62 17.68 -18.16
CA THR A 207 9.41 18.51 -17.25
C THR A 207 8.68 18.88 -15.95
N SER A 208 7.38 18.56 -15.81
CA SER A 208 6.57 18.88 -14.62
C SER A 208 6.46 17.73 -13.60
N GLY A 209 7.38 16.75 -13.66
CA GLY A 209 7.27 15.44 -12.99
C GLY A 209 6.68 15.47 -11.58
N LEU A 210 5.50 14.86 -11.44
CA LEU A 210 4.76 14.80 -10.18
C LEU A 210 5.25 13.63 -9.33
N ILE A 211 6.13 13.92 -8.38
CA ILE A 211 6.39 13.00 -7.26
C ILE A 211 5.21 13.13 -6.28
N SER A 212 4.13 12.38 -6.52
CA SER A 212 2.92 12.46 -5.69
C SER A 212 2.98 11.44 -4.54
N SER A 213 3.02 11.94 -3.31
CA SER A 213 2.93 11.09 -2.12
C SER A 213 1.56 10.45 -1.91
N GLU A 214 0.52 10.96 -2.56
CA GLU A 214 -0.88 10.60 -2.31
C GLU A 214 -1.14 9.09 -2.46
N ILE A 215 -0.53 8.46 -3.47
CA ILE A 215 -0.65 7.02 -3.71
C ILE A 215 0.05 6.21 -2.61
N TRP A 216 1.18 6.69 -2.10
CA TRP A 216 1.91 6.03 -1.02
C TRP A 216 1.20 6.21 0.33
N GLU A 217 0.80 7.45 0.67
CA GLU A 217 0.02 7.82 1.85
C GLU A 217 -1.28 7.04 2.02
N MET A 218 -1.92 6.66 0.90
CA MET A 218 -3.16 5.89 0.90
C MET A 218 -2.99 4.38 1.12
N ASN A 219 -1.78 3.83 0.97
CA ASN A 219 -1.54 2.38 0.96
C ASN A 219 -0.57 1.89 2.05
N GLU A 220 0.37 2.71 2.49
CA GLU A 220 1.43 2.31 3.42
C GLU A 220 1.71 3.41 4.46
N SER A 221 2.46 3.07 5.50
CA SER A 221 3.03 4.08 6.40
C SER A 221 4.11 4.89 5.67
N ILE A 222 3.99 6.22 5.72
CA ILE A 222 5.01 7.16 5.24
C ILE A 222 6.02 7.59 6.32
N GLY A 223 5.79 7.21 7.58
CA GLY A 223 6.57 7.66 8.72
C GLY A 223 6.72 9.19 8.76
N ASP A 224 7.96 9.65 8.99
CA ASP A 224 8.37 11.05 8.92
C ASP A 224 8.98 11.44 7.55
N ILE A 225 9.00 10.55 6.55
CA ILE A 225 9.71 10.75 5.28
C ILE A 225 9.25 12.03 4.55
N LEU A 226 7.95 12.30 4.48
CA LEU A 226 7.43 13.52 3.84
C LEU A 226 7.77 14.82 4.59
N LYS A 227 8.10 14.72 5.89
CA LYS A 227 8.54 15.85 6.72
C LYS A 227 10.06 16.09 6.59
N LEU A 228 10.81 15.04 6.27
CA LEU A 228 12.27 15.03 6.19
C LEU A 228 12.83 15.29 4.80
N LYS A 229 12.09 14.94 3.73
CA LYS A 229 12.59 15.11 2.35
C LYS A 229 12.96 16.57 2.04
N ASP A 230 14.01 16.74 1.24
CA ASP A 230 14.46 18.02 0.71
C ASP A 230 14.26 18.03 -0.82
N ASP A 231 13.24 18.76 -1.29
CA ASP A 231 12.90 18.87 -2.72
C ASP A 231 14.02 19.52 -3.55
N ASP A 232 14.80 20.39 -2.91
CA ASP A 232 15.93 21.11 -3.49
C ASP A 232 17.12 20.16 -3.67
N TYR A 233 17.28 19.17 -2.77
CA TYR A 233 18.25 18.07 -2.89
C TYR A 233 17.80 17.02 -3.91
N ILE A 234 16.51 16.62 -3.90
CA ILE A 234 15.93 15.72 -4.92
C ILE A 234 16.17 16.26 -6.33
N ALA A 235 15.92 17.55 -6.57
CA ALA A 235 16.14 18.19 -7.86
C ALA A 235 17.61 18.16 -8.30
N LYS A 236 18.56 18.27 -7.35
CA LYS A 236 20.02 18.21 -7.61
C LYS A 236 20.53 16.78 -7.81
N SER A 237 19.85 15.77 -7.26
CA SER A 237 20.19 14.34 -7.40
C SER A 237 19.69 13.72 -8.70
N ARG A 238 18.80 14.39 -9.44
CA ARG A 238 18.37 13.95 -10.78
C ARG A 238 19.51 14.13 -11.79
N LYS A 239 19.82 13.11 -12.59
CA LYS A 239 20.82 13.21 -13.66
C LYS A 239 20.33 14.12 -14.80
N GLU A 240 21.26 14.82 -15.44
CA GLU A 240 20.98 15.67 -16.62
C GLU A 240 20.61 14.82 -17.86
N GLU A 241 21.24 13.65 -18.00
CA GLU A 241 20.96 12.67 -19.07
C GLU A 241 20.13 11.49 -18.52
N GLY A 242 19.03 11.17 -19.20
CA GLY A 242 18.10 10.10 -18.79
C GLY A 242 17.12 10.51 -17.69
N TYR A 243 16.30 9.55 -17.24
CA TYR A 243 15.41 9.73 -16.08
C TYR A 243 15.89 8.88 -14.91
N ALA A 244 17.05 9.26 -14.37
CA ALA A 244 17.74 8.54 -13.30
C ALA A 244 18.12 9.47 -12.14
N TYR A 245 18.27 8.90 -10.95
CA TYR A 245 18.69 9.60 -9.75
C TYR A 245 19.98 9.01 -9.15
N GLU A 246 20.83 9.88 -8.63
CA GLU A 246 22.03 9.52 -7.88
C GLU A 246 22.15 10.40 -6.64
N PHE A 247 21.97 9.76 -5.48
CA PHE A 247 22.00 10.38 -4.17
C PHE A 247 23.38 10.19 -3.52
N PHE A 248 23.84 11.22 -2.83
CA PHE A 248 25.11 11.27 -2.10
C PHE A 248 24.82 11.66 -0.65
N VAL A 249 24.44 10.67 0.14
CA VAL A 249 23.70 10.83 1.40
C VAL A 249 24.65 10.88 2.59
N SER A 250 24.54 11.96 3.36
CA SER A 250 25.21 12.21 4.63
C SER A 250 24.25 12.49 5.79
N THR A 251 22.96 12.75 5.53
CA THR A 251 21.97 13.08 6.58
C THR A 251 20.67 12.27 6.45
N PRO A 252 19.82 12.22 7.51
CA PRO A 252 18.49 11.62 7.45
C PRO A 252 17.56 12.25 6.40
N GLU A 253 17.65 13.55 6.17
CA GLU A 253 16.85 14.30 5.19
C GLU A 253 17.23 13.92 3.75
N GLU A 254 18.53 13.81 3.48
CA GLU A 254 19.07 13.34 2.20
C GLU A 254 18.70 11.86 1.95
N LEU A 255 18.60 11.05 3.01
CA LEU A 255 18.18 9.65 2.91
C LEU A 255 16.67 9.55 2.64
N ALA A 256 15.85 10.29 3.40
CA ALA A 256 14.41 10.36 3.23
C ALA A 256 14.02 10.85 1.83
N SER A 257 14.80 11.76 1.27
CA SER A 257 14.67 12.22 -0.12
C SER A 257 14.79 11.09 -1.14
N ALA A 258 15.71 10.15 -0.95
CA ALA A 258 15.86 8.98 -1.81
C ALA A 258 14.70 7.98 -1.65
N VAL A 259 14.25 7.75 -0.41
CA VAL A 259 13.06 6.91 -0.10
C VAL A 259 11.81 7.48 -0.79
N PHE A 260 11.59 8.79 -0.67
CA PHE A 260 10.46 9.48 -1.30
C PHE A 260 10.47 9.35 -2.83
N VAL A 261 11.62 9.54 -3.48
CA VAL A 261 11.73 9.38 -4.94
C VAL A 261 11.41 7.93 -5.35
N ASN A 262 11.93 6.91 -4.66
CA ASN A 262 11.58 5.53 -4.99
C ASN A 262 10.08 5.25 -4.84
N ASN A 263 9.46 5.77 -3.78
CA ASN A 263 8.11 5.38 -3.38
C ASN A 263 6.99 6.18 -4.06
N CYS A 264 7.33 7.26 -4.78
CA CYS A 264 6.35 8.24 -5.30
C CYS A 264 6.64 8.77 -6.72
N ALA A 265 7.77 8.44 -7.34
CA ALA A 265 8.06 8.90 -8.70
C ALA A 265 7.23 8.14 -9.74
N ASP A 266 6.41 8.89 -10.48
CA ASP A 266 5.66 8.42 -11.66
C ASP A 266 5.98 9.35 -12.86
N PRO A 267 6.53 8.84 -13.99
CA PRO A 267 6.97 7.47 -14.22
C PRO A 267 8.03 6.98 -13.22
N ARG A 268 8.25 5.66 -13.15
CA ARG A 268 9.36 5.07 -12.38
C ARG A 268 10.72 5.54 -12.97
N PRO A 269 11.73 5.89 -12.14
CA PRO A 269 13.08 6.18 -12.62
C PRO A 269 13.73 4.97 -13.31
N ASP A 270 14.49 5.22 -14.38
CA ASP A 270 15.30 4.22 -15.11
C ASP A 270 16.33 3.55 -14.17
N SER A 271 16.82 4.30 -13.18
CA SER A 271 17.68 3.80 -12.11
C SER A 271 17.74 4.78 -10.93
N ILE A 272 18.00 4.23 -9.74
CA ILE A 272 18.31 4.97 -8.52
C ILE A 272 19.61 4.40 -7.94
N SER A 273 20.64 5.25 -7.74
CA SER A 273 21.82 4.92 -6.93
C SER A 273 21.82 5.74 -5.63
N ILE A 274 22.15 5.09 -4.52
CA ILE A 274 22.26 5.72 -3.19
C ILE A 274 23.68 5.46 -2.67
N ASN A 275 24.47 6.50 -2.56
CA ASN A 275 25.82 6.46 -2.02
C ASN A 275 25.79 6.99 -0.58
N ILE A 276 25.98 6.13 0.42
CA ILE A 276 26.09 6.54 1.82
C ILE A 276 27.51 7.03 2.06
N LEU A 277 27.65 8.26 2.54
CA LEU A 277 28.94 8.97 2.73
C LEU A 277 29.33 9.18 4.20
N ASN A 278 28.40 8.97 5.13
CA ASN A 278 28.58 9.09 6.57
C ASN A 278 27.68 8.08 7.30
N ASP A 279 27.95 7.84 8.58
CA ASP A 279 26.96 7.20 9.45
C ASP A 279 25.72 8.10 9.57
N ILE A 280 24.53 7.50 9.51
CA ILE A 280 23.25 8.22 9.56
C ILE A 280 22.51 7.78 10.83
N ASP A 281 22.18 8.74 11.69
CA ASP A 281 21.41 8.48 12.90
C ASP A 281 19.94 8.86 12.67
N LEU A 282 19.03 7.90 12.86
CA LEU A 282 17.58 8.06 12.66
C LEU A 282 16.82 8.17 14.00
N ASP A 283 17.52 8.37 15.13
CA ASP A 283 16.88 8.51 16.44
C ASP A 283 15.82 9.63 16.46
N GLY A 284 14.65 9.32 17.03
CA GLY A 284 13.52 10.23 17.11
C GLY A 284 12.62 10.31 15.86
N TYR A 285 12.92 9.59 14.78
CA TYR A 285 12.07 9.49 13.59
C TYR A 285 11.33 8.16 13.51
N GLU A 286 10.04 8.19 13.14
CA GLU A 286 9.36 7.01 12.62
C GLU A 286 9.75 6.85 11.15
N TRP A 287 10.49 5.79 10.84
CA TRP A 287 10.96 5.53 9.49
C TRP A 287 9.91 4.79 8.66
N ALA A 288 10.03 4.88 7.34
CA ALA A 288 9.24 4.08 6.42
C ALA A 288 10.13 3.39 5.39
N SER A 289 9.76 2.17 5.04
CA SER A 289 10.51 1.34 4.11
C SER A 289 10.63 1.95 2.71
N MET A 290 11.81 1.82 2.11
CA MET A 290 11.99 2.07 0.69
C MET A 290 11.49 0.87 -0.10
N GLY A 291 10.58 1.09 -1.03
CA GLY A 291 9.99 0.06 -1.86
C GLY A 291 8.80 -0.62 -1.20
N TRP A 292 7.65 -0.60 -1.89
CA TRP A 292 6.38 -1.11 -1.39
C TRP A 292 5.52 -1.65 -2.52
N LYS A 293 4.46 -2.41 -2.19
CA LYS A 293 3.62 -3.08 -3.19
C LYS A 293 2.22 -3.38 -2.67
N THR A 294 1.22 -3.02 -3.48
CA THR A 294 -0.20 -3.35 -3.24
C THR A 294 -0.82 -3.97 -4.50
N ALA A 295 -2.12 -4.22 -4.50
CA ALA A 295 -2.85 -4.78 -5.63
C ALA A 295 -2.83 -3.82 -6.85
N GLY A 296 -2.06 -4.18 -7.88
CA GLY A 296 -1.98 -3.43 -9.16
C GLY A 296 -1.00 -2.26 -9.17
N ILE A 297 -0.41 -1.90 -8.02
CA ILE A 297 0.59 -0.83 -7.90
C ILE A 297 1.85 -1.42 -7.29
N ASP A 298 2.96 -1.23 -7.99
CA ASP A 298 4.29 -1.69 -7.60
C ASP A 298 5.21 -0.47 -7.51
N PHE A 299 5.92 -0.32 -6.40
CA PHE A 299 6.98 0.66 -6.19
C PHE A 299 8.26 -0.03 -5.67
N ASP A 300 8.48 -1.28 -6.05
CA ASP A 300 9.67 -2.05 -5.69
C ASP A 300 11.00 -1.29 -5.87
N PHE A 301 11.89 -1.43 -4.88
CA PHE A 301 13.24 -0.91 -5.01
C PHE A 301 14.04 -1.81 -5.94
N THR A 302 14.49 -1.26 -7.07
CA THR A 302 15.34 -1.92 -8.09
C THR A 302 16.73 -1.30 -8.19
N GLY A 303 17.06 -0.37 -7.29
CA GLY A 303 18.28 0.42 -7.33
C GLY A 303 19.52 -0.26 -6.71
N ILE A 304 20.58 0.53 -6.59
CA ILE A 304 21.85 0.12 -5.98
C ILE A 304 22.18 1.02 -4.80
N ILE A 305 22.53 0.42 -3.66
CA ILE A 305 22.96 1.11 -2.44
C ILE A 305 24.44 0.78 -2.16
N TYR A 306 25.28 1.79 -2.26
CA TYR A 306 26.68 1.75 -1.89
C TYR A 306 26.83 2.27 -0.45
N GLY A 307 26.86 1.37 0.52
CA GLY A 307 26.93 1.70 1.95
C GLY A 307 28.28 2.24 2.43
N GLY A 308 29.37 2.05 1.66
CA GLY A 308 30.70 2.60 1.96
C GLY A 308 31.38 2.06 3.23
N GLY A 309 30.77 1.12 3.93
CA GLY A 309 31.14 0.67 5.28
C GLY A 309 30.46 1.45 6.41
N HIS A 310 29.58 2.41 6.09
CA HIS A 310 28.86 3.25 7.03
C HIS A 310 27.67 2.54 7.69
N THR A 311 27.16 3.14 8.76
CA THR A 311 26.12 2.57 9.62
C THR A 311 24.88 3.46 9.67
N ILE A 312 23.70 2.87 9.42
CA ILE A 312 22.40 3.47 9.75
C ILE A 312 22.05 3.07 11.18
N LYS A 313 21.75 4.05 12.04
CA LYS A 313 21.55 3.84 13.48
C LYS A 313 20.14 4.19 13.89
N ASN A 314 19.63 3.49 14.90
CA ASN A 314 18.38 3.81 15.60
C ASN A 314 17.13 3.83 14.69
N MET A 315 17.17 3.15 13.53
CA MET A 315 16.05 3.05 12.60
C MET A 315 14.85 2.37 13.28
N HIS A 316 13.71 3.06 13.37
CA HIS A 316 12.49 2.55 13.98
C HIS A 316 11.36 2.46 12.95
N ILE A 317 10.81 1.27 12.74
CA ILE A 317 9.64 1.01 11.88
C ILE A 317 8.65 0.17 12.71
N SER A 318 7.46 0.68 12.99
CA SER A 318 6.53 0.07 13.96
C SER A 318 5.46 -0.86 13.38
N ASP A 319 5.12 -0.75 12.09
CA ASP A 319 4.16 -1.62 11.40
C ASP A 319 4.37 -1.62 9.87
N GLY A 320 3.75 -2.58 9.16
CA GLY A 320 3.71 -2.64 7.69
C GLY A 320 3.72 -4.07 7.12
N TYR A 321 3.49 -4.19 5.80
CA TYR A 321 3.30 -5.50 5.15
C TYR A 321 4.60 -6.17 4.70
N HIS A 322 5.50 -5.42 4.07
CA HIS A 322 6.86 -5.84 3.74
C HIS A 322 7.81 -4.80 4.32
N VAL A 323 8.49 -5.12 5.43
CA VAL A 323 9.17 -4.09 6.24
C VAL A 323 10.64 -4.41 6.54
N GLY A 324 11.40 -3.32 6.50
CA GLY A 324 12.85 -3.24 6.64
C GLY A 324 13.31 -1.87 6.18
N PHE A 325 14.62 -1.65 6.12
CA PHE A 325 15.16 -0.47 5.44
C PHE A 325 14.68 -0.41 3.99
N ILE A 326 14.68 -1.56 3.32
CA ILE A 326 13.96 -1.82 2.08
C ILE A 326 12.72 -2.68 2.42
N GLY A 327 11.55 -2.33 1.90
CA GLY A 327 10.32 -3.08 2.16
C GLY A 327 10.19 -4.24 1.18
N TYR A 328 9.81 -3.92 -0.05
CA TYR A 328 9.70 -4.83 -1.17
C TYR A 328 10.71 -4.45 -2.27
N ALA A 329 11.44 -5.44 -2.79
CA ALA A 329 12.55 -5.21 -3.73
C ALA A 329 12.64 -6.27 -4.82
N THR A 330 13.13 -5.89 -6.00
CA THR A 330 13.41 -6.80 -7.12
C THR A 330 14.74 -6.40 -7.76
N ASP A 331 15.62 -7.34 -8.08
CA ASP A 331 16.88 -7.12 -8.83
C ASP A 331 17.85 -6.08 -8.19
N CYS A 332 17.64 -5.71 -6.93
CA CYS A 332 18.40 -4.65 -6.27
C CYS A 332 19.78 -5.12 -5.79
N THR A 333 20.68 -4.17 -5.54
CA THR A 333 22.01 -4.45 -4.97
C THR A 333 22.28 -3.59 -3.74
N VAL A 334 22.72 -4.20 -2.63
CA VAL A 334 23.19 -3.49 -1.42
C VAL A 334 24.56 -4.01 -1.03
N GLY A 335 25.54 -3.13 -0.95
CA GLY A 335 26.93 -3.46 -0.62
C GLY A 335 27.47 -2.62 0.55
N SER A 336 28.14 -3.28 1.50
CA SER A 336 28.89 -2.63 2.59
C SER A 336 28.06 -1.66 3.45
N LEU A 337 26.83 -2.03 3.82
CA LEU A 337 25.96 -1.22 4.67
C LEU A 337 25.72 -1.90 6.03
N ASN A 338 25.82 -1.13 7.11
CA ASN A 338 25.63 -1.63 8.47
C ASN A 338 24.38 -1.02 9.14
N PHE A 339 23.78 -1.75 10.07
CA PHE A 339 22.66 -1.29 10.90
C PHE A 339 22.95 -1.53 12.37
N GLU A 340 22.79 -0.51 13.21
CA GLU A 340 22.99 -0.55 14.66
C GLU A 340 21.71 -0.10 15.38
N ASN A 341 21.29 -0.84 16.41
CA ASN A 341 20.11 -0.54 17.22
C ASN A 341 18.81 -0.31 16.41
N ALA A 342 18.63 -1.06 15.31
CA ALA A 342 17.39 -0.99 14.55
C ALA A 342 16.23 -1.70 15.29
N TYR A 343 15.02 -1.20 15.13
CA TYR A 343 13.78 -1.87 15.52
C TYR A 343 12.85 -1.90 14.31
N VAL A 344 12.47 -3.09 13.85
CA VAL A 344 11.54 -3.26 12.72
C VAL A 344 10.43 -4.21 13.12
N ARG A 345 9.19 -3.75 12.93
CA ARG A 345 7.99 -4.53 13.22
C ARG A 345 7.00 -4.48 12.07
N GLY A 346 6.35 -5.62 11.79
CA GLY A 346 5.30 -5.73 10.78
C GLY A 346 4.97 -7.19 10.47
N ARG A 347 4.58 -7.47 9.22
CA ARG A 347 4.19 -8.80 8.75
C ARG A 347 5.40 -9.63 8.29
N ASP A 348 6.01 -9.25 7.17
CA ASP A 348 7.18 -9.91 6.58
C ASP A 348 8.40 -9.00 6.83
N VAL A 349 9.33 -9.43 7.70
CA VAL A 349 10.19 -8.52 8.48
C VAL A 349 11.67 -8.92 8.41
N GLY A 350 12.53 -7.98 7.99
CA GLY A 350 13.98 -8.07 8.15
C GLY A 350 14.58 -6.67 8.28
N ILE A 351 15.67 -6.49 9.04
CA ILE A 351 16.24 -5.14 9.26
C ILE A 351 16.65 -4.47 7.94
N LEU A 352 17.25 -5.22 7.02
CA LEU A 352 17.72 -4.69 5.75
C LEU A 352 16.64 -4.77 4.66
N ALA A 353 15.94 -5.91 4.56
CA ALA A 353 14.87 -6.09 3.57
C ALA A 353 13.70 -6.96 4.06
N GLY A 354 12.47 -6.52 3.86
CA GLY A 354 11.27 -7.32 4.20
C GLY A 354 11.03 -8.47 3.21
N TYR A 355 10.90 -8.14 1.92
CA TYR A 355 10.57 -9.08 0.86
C TYR A 355 11.41 -8.83 -0.42
N PRO A 356 12.73 -9.13 -0.40
CA PRO A 356 13.59 -8.98 -1.57
C PRO A 356 13.50 -10.18 -2.52
N ARG A 357 13.64 -9.92 -3.82
CA ARG A 357 13.61 -10.93 -4.89
C ARG A 357 14.78 -10.75 -5.85
N ASN A 358 15.49 -11.84 -6.14
CA ASN A 358 16.62 -11.87 -7.08
C ASN A 358 17.69 -10.78 -6.80
N SER A 359 17.81 -10.35 -5.54
CA SER A 359 18.66 -9.25 -5.11
C SER A 359 20.02 -9.74 -4.60
N PHE A 360 21.02 -8.86 -4.65
CA PHE A 360 22.38 -9.13 -4.19
C PHE A 360 22.72 -8.31 -2.94
N PHE A 361 23.05 -9.01 -1.84
CA PHE A 361 23.44 -8.42 -0.56
C PHE A 361 24.87 -8.85 -0.22
N ALA A 362 25.79 -7.90 -0.11
CA ALA A 362 27.19 -8.18 0.19
C ALA A 362 27.77 -7.30 1.30
N ASP A 363 28.62 -7.90 2.13
CA ASP A 363 29.43 -7.20 3.15
C ASP A 363 28.60 -6.36 4.15
N CYS A 364 27.32 -6.68 4.34
CA CYS A 364 26.40 -5.97 5.22
C CYS A 364 26.34 -6.58 6.63
N SER A 365 26.05 -5.77 7.65
CA SER A 365 25.77 -6.30 8.98
C SER A 365 24.55 -5.65 9.62
N VAL A 366 23.74 -6.43 10.34
CA VAL A 366 22.54 -5.94 11.02
C VAL A 366 22.57 -6.26 12.51
N GLN A 367 22.24 -5.27 13.33
CA GLN A 367 22.02 -5.41 14.77
C GLN A 367 20.73 -4.68 15.16
N GLY A 368 19.91 -5.33 15.99
CA GLY A 368 18.65 -4.76 16.43
C GLY A 368 17.64 -5.77 16.93
N VAL A 369 16.37 -5.41 16.78
CA VAL A 369 15.20 -6.21 17.15
C VAL A 369 14.28 -6.31 15.93
N THR A 370 13.78 -7.52 15.66
CA THR A 370 12.70 -7.74 14.70
C THR A 370 11.51 -8.38 15.41
N GLU A 371 10.32 -7.83 15.18
CA GLU A 371 9.05 -8.36 15.70
C GLU A 371 8.02 -8.52 14.58
N GLY A 372 7.10 -9.46 14.69
CA GLY A 372 6.04 -9.58 13.70
C GLY A 372 5.18 -10.81 13.89
N TYR A 373 4.43 -11.15 12.85
CA TYR A 373 3.36 -12.15 12.92
C TYR A 373 3.28 -13.11 11.71
N MET A 374 4.12 -12.95 10.69
CA MET A 374 4.33 -13.94 9.63
C MET A 374 5.82 -14.29 9.51
N ASP A 375 6.51 -13.72 8.53
CA ASP A 375 7.86 -14.13 8.12
C ASP A 375 8.90 -13.20 8.77
N VAL A 376 9.19 -13.42 10.06
CA VAL A 376 10.08 -12.57 10.87
C VAL A 376 11.50 -13.14 10.90
N GLY A 377 12.41 -12.52 10.16
CA GLY A 377 13.82 -12.90 10.08
C GLY A 377 14.75 -11.90 10.77
N THR A 378 16.05 -11.99 10.46
CA THR A 378 17.09 -11.10 11.02
C THR A 378 17.42 -9.96 10.07
N MET A 379 18.14 -10.24 8.99
CA MET A 379 18.50 -9.28 7.94
C MET A 379 17.40 -9.21 6.88
N ILE A 380 16.85 -10.36 6.51
CA ILE A 380 15.80 -10.53 5.50
C ILE A 380 14.58 -11.19 6.13
N GLY A 381 13.38 -10.74 5.78
CA GLY A 381 12.14 -11.47 6.00
C GLY A 381 12.06 -12.68 5.09
N HIS A 382 11.24 -12.59 4.04
CA HIS A 382 11.05 -13.69 3.08
C HIS A 382 12.09 -13.66 1.94
N ASP A 383 13.01 -14.63 1.92
CA ASP A 383 13.99 -14.78 0.82
C ASP A 383 13.34 -15.40 -0.45
N GLN A 384 13.49 -14.74 -1.60
CA GLN A 384 13.22 -15.31 -2.93
C GLN A 384 14.42 -15.17 -3.87
N SER A 385 15.22 -16.24 -3.96
CA SER A 385 16.36 -16.34 -4.88
C SER A 385 17.42 -15.25 -4.71
N ASN A 386 17.60 -14.73 -3.50
CA ASN A 386 18.60 -13.70 -3.24
C ASN A 386 20.00 -14.31 -3.09
N ILE A 387 21.02 -13.51 -3.36
CA ILE A 387 22.42 -13.86 -3.14
C ILE A 387 22.94 -13.06 -1.95
N ILE A 388 23.18 -13.75 -0.84
CA ILE A 388 23.71 -13.16 0.39
C ILE A 388 25.16 -13.62 0.57
N ASN A 389 26.11 -12.68 0.58
CA ASN A 389 27.55 -12.98 0.64
C ASN A 389 28.25 -12.16 1.74
N ASN A 390 28.98 -12.81 2.65
CA ASN A 390 29.73 -12.19 3.74
C ASN A 390 28.91 -11.26 4.67
N CYS A 391 27.57 -11.41 4.69
CA CYS A 391 26.70 -10.67 5.59
C CYS A 391 26.59 -11.31 6.98
N LYS A 392 26.21 -10.54 8.00
CA LYS A 392 26.13 -10.98 9.41
C LYS A 392 24.92 -10.39 10.14
N ALA A 393 24.38 -11.13 11.11
CA ALA A 393 23.30 -10.68 11.97
C ALA A 393 23.63 -10.86 13.46
N ASP A 394 23.23 -9.87 14.26
CA ASP A 394 23.20 -9.93 15.73
C ASP A 394 21.86 -9.36 16.21
N VAL A 395 20.79 -10.13 16.01
CA VAL A 395 19.40 -9.64 16.08
C VAL A 395 18.58 -10.41 17.09
N THR A 396 17.75 -9.72 17.86
CA THR A 396 16.70 -10.35 18.68
C THR A 396 15.40 -10.46 17.88
N VAL A 397 15.10 -11.66 17.41
CA VAL A 397 13.87 -11.98 16.64
C VAL A 397 12.79 -12.45 17.61
N CYS A 398 11.69 -11.71 17.74
CA CYS A 398 10.56 -12.02 18.61
C CYS A 398 10.99 -12.45 20.04
N GLY A 399 11.92 -11.70 20.64
CA GLY A 399 12.46 -11.96 21.99
C GLY A 399 13.51 -13.07 22.10
N LYS A 400 13.98 -13.65 20.98
CA LYS A 400 15.07 -14.64 20.94
C LYS A 400 16.28 -14.09 20.20
N GLN A 401 17.47 -14.20 20.79
CA GLN A 401 18.72 -13.87 20.10
C GLN A 401 19.00 -14.85 18.96
N VAL A 402 19.24 -14.33 17.76
CA VAL A 402 19.64 -15.09 16.56
C VAL A 402 20.93 -14.49 16.00
N LYS A 403 21.88 -15.36 15.61
CA LYS A 403 23.17 -14.98 14.99
C LYS A 403 23.57 -15.87 13.81
N ASP A 404 23.05 -17.09 13.76
CA ASP A 404 23.47 -18.12 12.79
C ASP A 404 22.69 -18.10 11.46
N TYR A 405 21.65 -17.25 11.36
CA TYR A 405 20.76 -17.16 10.20
C TYR A 405 20.54 -15.70 9.78
N LEU A 406 20.39 -15.48 8.46
CA LEU A 406 20.22 -14.15 7.85
C LEU A 406 18.79 -13.88 7.34
N SER A 407 18.01 -14.94 7.06
CA SER A 407 16.62 -14.84 6.63
C SER A 407 15.66 -15.63 7.53
N PHE A 408 14.37 -15.29 7.51
CA PHE A 408 13.32 -16.17 8.09
C PHE A 408 13.31 -17.53 7.38
N THR A 409 13.51 -17.55 6.07
CA THR A 409 13.52 -18.79 5.27
C THR A 409 14.56 -19.79 5.79
N ASP A 410 15.78 -19.35 6.08
CA ASP A 410 16.84 -20.21 6.61
C ASP A 410 16.52 -20.71 8.02
N MET A 411 15.99 -19.82 8.88
CA MET A 411 15.56 -20.17 10.24
C MET A 411 14.47 -21.24 10.22
N ASN A 412 13.47 -21.09 9.36
CA ASN A 412 12.35 -22.02 9.22
C ASN A 412 12.81 -23.37 8.63
N VAL A 413 13.67 -23.35 7.60
CA VAL A 413 14.29 -24.58 7.06
C VAL A 413 15.05 -25.32 8.14
N ALA A 414 15.87 -24.64 8.95
CA ALA A 414 16.61 -25.28 10.03
C ALA A 414 15.71 -25.83 11.15
N GLU A 415 14.67 -25.09 11.55
CA GLU A 415 13.72 -25.53 12.58
C GLU A 415 12.89 -26.74 12.13
N VAL A 416 12.45 -26.78 10.87
CA VAL A 416 11.70 -27.92 10.31
C VAL A 416 12.63 -29.11 10.06
N GLU A 417 13.84 -28.90 9.52
CA GLU A 417 14.79 -29.99 9.25
C GLU A 417 15.26 -30.66 10.54
N ALA A 418 15.43 -29.91 11.64
CA ALA A 418 15.74 -30.47 12.97
C ALA A 418 14.63 -31.37 13.56
N LYS A 419 13.40 -31.30 13.03
CA LYS A 419 12.24 -32.12 13.43
C LYS A 419 11.91 -33.21 12.42
N THR A 420 12.51 -33.17 11.23
CA THR A 420 12.19 -34.08 10.11
C THR A 420 13.01 -35.36 10.21
N GLU A 421 12.34 -36.50 10.28
CA GLU A 421 13.01 -37.80 10.22
C GLU A 421 13.43 -38.13 8.78
N LYS A 422 14.72 -38.42 8.58
CA LYS A 422 15.30 -38.73 7.27
C LYS A 422 15.10 -40.22 6.95
N THR A 423 13.91 -40.59 6.49
CA THR A 423 13.50 -41.98 6.27
C THR A 423 13.88 -42.55 4.91
N GLU A 424 14.15 -41.71 3.91
CA GLU A 424 14.44 -42.17 2.54
C GLU A 424 15.93 -42.45 2.33
N GLU A 425 16.25 -43.48 1.54
CA GLU A 425 17.62 -43.81 1.16
C GLU A 425 17.88 -43.42 -0.30
N ILE A 426 18.96 -42.66 -0.52
CA ILE A 426 19.54 -42.37 -1.82
C ILE A 426 20.97 -42.89 -1.90
N TRP A 427 21.36 -43.34 -3.10
CA TRP A 427 22.66 -43.97 -3.37
C TRP A 427 23.26 -43.47 -4.69
N LEU A 428 24.55 -43.69 -4.90
CA LEU A 428 25.18 -43.49 -6.21
C LEU A 428 25.07 -44.77 -7.03
N ASP A 429 24.68 -44.66 -8.31
CA ASP A 429 24.69 -45.79 -9.25
C ASP A 429 26.09 -46.09 -9.84
N ASP A 430 26.16 -47.01 -10.80
CA ASP A 430 27.40 -47.41 -11.48
C ASP A 430 28.05 -46.28 -12.32
N LYS A 431 27.33 -45.17 -12.54
CA LYS A 431 27.80 -43.96 -13.20
C LYS A 431 28.02 -42.80 -12.22
N GLY A 432 27.88 -43.02 -10.91
CA GLY A 432 28.02 -41.98 -9.90
C GLY A 432 26.85 -40.99 -9.85
N ARG A 433 25.65 -41.38 -10.31
CA ARG A 433 24.46 -40.52 -10.25
C ARG A 433 23.69 -40.76 -8.94
N PRO A 434 23.30 -39.72 -8.18
CA PRO A 434 22.38 -39.86 -7.07
C PRO A 434 21.04 -40.42 -7.54
N CYS A 435 20.61 -41.55 -6.98
CA CYS A 435 19.38 -42.25 -7.31
C CYS A 435 18.53 -42.47 -6.05
N ARG A 436 17.21 -42.50 -6.24
CA ARG A 436 16.19 -42.78 -5.21
C ARG A 436 15.30 -43.97 -5.63
N GLN A 437 14.46 -44.45 -4.71
CA GLN A 437 13.36 -45.34 -5.09
C GLN A 437 12.30 -44.56 -5.90
N GLN A 438 11.56 -45.26 -6.77
CA GLN A 438 10.57 -44.61 -7.64
C GLN A 438 9.33 -44.13 -6.86
N ASP A 439 8.89 -44.92 -5.87
CA ASP A 439 7.67 -44.76 -5.09
C ASP A 439 7.70 -43.63 -4.04
N VAL A 440 8.84 -42.94 -3.89
CA VAL A 440 8.99 -41.80 -2.96
C VAL A 440 7.98 -40.70 -3.27
N THR A 441 7.58 -40.54 -4.54
CA THR A 441 6.54 -39.60 -4.99
C THR A 441 5.17 -39.86 -4.37
N ASP A 442 4.91 -41.11 -3.96
CA ASP A 442 3.62 -41.51 -3.40
C ASP A 442 3.54 -41.16 -1.90
N ARG A 443 4.71 -40.92 -1.27
CA ARG A 443 4.87 -40.49 0.13
C ARG A 443 5.08 -38.98 0.27
N TYR A 444 5.78 -38.37 -0.68
CA TYR A 444 6.27 -36.99 -0.59
C TYR A 444 5.95 -36.18 -1.86
N PRO A 445 5.18 -35.07 -1.77
CA PRO A 445 4.93 -34.16 -2.88
C PRO A 445 6.11 -33.17 -3.08
N ARG A 446 6.21 -32.54 -4.26
CA ARG A 446 7.20 -31.48 -4.54
C ARG A 446 8.66 -31.91 -4.30
N LEU A 447 8.98 -33.16 -4.62
CA LEU A 447 10.34 -33.68 -4.52
C LEU A 447 11.30 -32.81 -5.31
N SER A 448 12.47 -32.53 -4.75
CA SER A 448 13.57 -31.86 -5.43
C SER A 448 14.91 -32.45 -5.00
N TRP A 449 15.92 -32.38 -5.88
CA TRP A 449 17.31 -32.54 -5.50
C TRP A 449 17.83 -31.21 -4.97
N ARG A 450 18.42 -31.23 -3.77
CA ARG A 450 19.22 -30.13 -3.22
C ARG A 450 20.69 -30.47 -3.41
N VAL A 451 21.47 -29.52 -3.90
CA VAL A 451 22.93 -29.61 -3.99
C VAL A 451 23.55 -28.50 -3.15
N MET A 452 24.44 -28.88 -2.23
CA MET A 452 25.24 -27.97 -1.42
C MET A 452 26.72 -28.09 -1.81
N HIS A 453 27.43 -26.96 -1.79
CA HIS A 453 28.89 -26.91 -1.94
C HIS A 453 29.46 -25.90 -0.94
N ASN A 454 30.49 -26.28 -0.19
CA ASN A 454 31.10 -25.46 0.87
C ASN A 454 30.08 -24.83 1.85
N GLY A 455 29.03 -25.57 2.20
CA GLY A 455 27.95 -25.12 3.09
C GLY A 455 26.89 -24.21 2.45
N LYS A 456 27.01 -23.85 1.16
CA LYS A 456 26.04 -23.02 0.43
C LYS A 456 25.16 -23.89 -0.48
N GLN A 457 23.86 -23.62 -0.51
CA GLN A 457 22.97 -24.22 -1.52
C GLN A 457 23.25 -23.59 -2.89
N ILE A 458 23.62 -24.42 -3.87
CA ILE A 458 23.90 -23.97 -5.24
C ILE A 458 22.80 -24.38 -6.24
N LEU A 459 22.00 -25.39 -5.89
CA LEU A 459 20.87 -25.83 -6.71
C LEU A 459 19.78 -26.43 -5.82
N GLN A 460 18.52 -26.09 -6.14
CA GLN A 460 17.37 -26.91 -5.80
C GLN A 460 16.53 -27.10 -7.08
N ARG A 461 16.35 -28.34 -7.54
CA ARG A 461 15.66 -28.66 -8.80
C ARG A 461 14.66 -29.79 -8.60
N GLY A 462 13.45 -29.65 -9.15
CA GLY A 462 12.39 -30.67 -9.06
C GLY A 462 12.84 -32.06 -9.52
N ALA A 463 12.40 -33.08 -8.78
CA ALA A 463 12.79 -34.48 -8.90
C ALA A 463 11.59 -35.45 -9.03
N GLU A 464 10.36 -34.93 -9.12
CA GLU A 464 9.13 -35.75 -9.15
C GLU A 464 9.15 -36.80 -10.28
N ASN A 465 9.55 -36.40 -11.49
CA ASN A 465 9.62 -37.26 -12.67
C ASN A 465 11.02 -37.88 -12.91
N GLU A 466 11.92 -37.81 -11.92
CA GLU A 466 13.31 -38.24 -12.07
C GLU A 466 13.75 -39.15 -10.91
N THR A 467 14.14 -40.38 -11.25
CA THR A 467 14.60 -41.39 -10.28
C THR A 467 16.10 -41.27 -10.00
N CYS A 468 16.89 -40.72 -10.93
CA CYS A 468 18.33 -40.52 -10.81
C CYS A 468 18.74 -39.16 -11.38
N TYR A 469 19.52 -38.38 -10.63
CA TYR A 469 19.96 -37.05 -11.03
C TYR A 469 21.11 -37.11 -12.06
N GLU A 470 20.83 -36.68 -13.29
CA GLU A 470 21.82 -36.55 -14.38
C GLU A 470 22.75 -35.33 -14.20
N TRP A 471 23.45 -35.25 -13.06
CA TRP A 471 24.28 -34.10 -12.68
C TRP A 471 25.40 -33.76 -13.67
N HIS A 472 25.87 -34.74 -14.44
CA HIS A 472 26.87 -34.57 -15.52
C HIS A 472 26.39 -33.67 -16.67
N GLU A 473 25.09 -33.35 -16.76
CA GLU A 473 24.57 -32.37 -17.73
C GLU A 473 24.73 -30.91 -17.25
N TYR A 474 25.07 -30.69 -15.97
CA TYR A 474 24.99 -29.40 -15.30
C TYR A 474 26.36 -28.78 -14.98
N ARG A 475 27.29 -28.72 -15.95
CA ARG A 475 28.64 -28.16 -15.75
C ARG A 475 28.64 -26.77 -15.09
N ASP A 476 27.67 -25.93 -15.42
CA ASP A 476 27.61 -24.56 -14.91
C ASP A 476 27.13 -24.49 -13.44
N VAL A 477 26.57 -25.58 -12.88
CA VAL A 477 26.31 -25.77 -11.44
C VAL A 477 27.54 -26.34 -10.73
N PHE A 478 28.22 -27.28 -11.37
CA PHE A 478 29.42 -27.96 -10.86
C PHE A 478 30.69 -27.28 -11.36
N TYR A 479 30.79 -25.97 -11.11
CA TYR A 479 31.79 -25.07 -11.72
C TYR A 479 33.15 -25.05 -11.00
N GLU A 480 33.23 -25.53 -9.76
CA GLU A 480 34.46 -25.64 -8.96
C GLU A 480 34.82 -27.11 -8.68
N ASN A 481 36.12 -27.43 -8.65
CA ASN A 481 36.58 -28.75 -8.20
C ASN A 481 36.36 -28.91 -6.70
N GLY A 482 35.80 -30.03 -6.27
CA GLY A 482 35.55 -30.32 -4.86
C GLY A 482 34.44 -31.33 -4.61
N GLU A 483 33.98 -31.38 -3.37
CA GLU A 483 32.88 -32.23 -2.93
C GLU A 483 31.55 -31.46 -2.95
N TYR A 484 30.51 -32.13 -3.43
CA TYR A 484 29.15 -31.60 -3.55
C TYR A 484 28.20 -32.56 -2.85
N GLU A 485 27.50 -32.06 -1.84
CA GLU A 485 26.52 -32.82 -1.06
C GLU A 485 25.18 -32.80 -1.78
N VAL A 486 24.62 -33.97 -2.10
CA VAL A 486 23.30 -34.11 -2.69
C VAL A 486 22.36 -34.83 -1.73
N ALA A 487 21.19 -34.23 -1.52
CA ALA A 487 20.09 -34.82 -0.76
C ALA A 487 18.77 -34.69 -1.53
N LEU A 488 17.83 -35.61 -1.27
CA LEU A 488 16.46 -35.48 -1.71
C LEU A 488 15.69 -34.65 -0.67
N VAL A 489 15.03 -33.59 -1.12
CA VAL A 489 14.22 -32.69 -0.29
C VAL A 489 12.75 -32.74 -0.71
N SER A 490 11.87 -32.48 0.26
CA SER A 490 10.43 -32.35 0.06
C SER A 490 9.92 -31.10 0.78
N TYR A 491 8.74 -30.61 0.39
CA TYR A 491 8.06 -29.54 1.11
C TYR A 491 7.32 -30.12 2.32
N VAL A 492 7.79 -29.81 3.53
CA VAL A 492 7.26 -30.26 4.82
C VAL A 492 7.03 -29.04 5.70
N ASP A 493 5.86 -28.93 6.34
CA ASP A 493 5.50 -27.91 7.33
C ASP A 493 5.94 -26.46 7.01
N GLY A 494 5.89 -26.08 5.73
CA GLY A 494 6.20 -24.72 5.26
C GLY A 494 7.57 -24.55 4.59
N ALA A 495 8.48 -25.53 4.73
CA ALA A 495 9.87 -25.44 4.26
C ALA A 495 10.27 -26.60 3.34
N TYR A 496 11.27 -26.39 2.48
CA TYR A 496 11.95 -27.50 1.79
C TYR A 496 13.07 -28.03 2.69
N VAL A 497 13.00 -29.31 3.05
CA VAL A 497 13.92 -29.97 4.00
C VAL A 497 14.35 -31.33 3.49
N ALA A 498 15.55 -31.78 3.87
CA ALA A 498 16.06 -33.09 3.46
C ALA A 498 15.27 -34.22 4.13
N ILE A 499 14.71 -35.11 3.30
CA ILE A 499 13.99 -36.33 3.71
C ILE A 499 14.84 -37.60 3.58
N SER A 500 16.03 -37.49 2.97
CA SER A 500 16.96 -38.59 2.78
C SER A 500 18.30 -38.40 3.50
N ASN A 501 19.12 -39.45 3.51
CA ASN A 501 20.56 -39.29 3.68
C ASN A 501 21.17 -38.39 2.58
N THR A 502 22.40 -37.93 2.83
CA THR A 502 23.23 -37.22 1.85
C THR A 502 24.16 -38.20 1.13
N VAL A 503 24.40 -37.99 -0.16
CA VAL A 503 25.51 -38.60 -0.92
C VAL A 503 26.46 -37.51 -1.40
N ILE A 504 27.74 -37.85 -1.59
CA ILE A 504 28.77 -36.92 -2.04
C ILE A 504 29.11 -37.21 -3.50
N ILE A 505 29.03 -36.19 -4.34
CA ILE A 505 29.63 -36.16 -5.68
C ILE A 505 30.99 -35.48 -5.56
N THR A 506 32.02 -36.03 -6.21
CA THR A 506 33.33 -35.38 -6.34
C THR A 506 33.51 -34.90 -7.77
N VAL A 507 33.87 -33.63 -7.93
CA VAL A 507 34.18 -32.99 -9.22
C VAL A 507 35.66 -32.65 -9.27
N ASP A 508 36.33 -33.06 -10.34
CA ASP A 508 37.75 -32.89 -10.58
C ASP A 508 38.06 -32.62 -12.06
N ASP A 509 39.33 -32.35 -12.38
CA ASP A 509 39.82 -32.12 -13.75
C ASP A 509 39.57 -33.28 -14.73
N ASN A 510 39.21 -34.48 -14.25
CA ASN A 510 38.93 -35.67 -15.04
C ASN A 510 37.43 -35.93 -15.24
N THR A 511 36.58 -35.15 -14.57
CA THR A 511 35.12 -35.33 -14.55
C THR A 511 34.52 -35.03 -15.91
N LYS A 512 33.70 -35.97 -16.42
CA LYS A 512 33.16 -35.91 -17.78
C LYS A 512 31.72 -35.42 -17.80
N PHE A 513 31.55 -34.12 -18.02
CA PHE A 513 30.26 -33.53 -18.33
C PHE A 513 29.79 -33.94 -19.74
N THR A 514 28.48 -34.04 -19.94
CA THR A 514 27.83 -34.58 -21.17
C THR A 514 27.24 -33.51 -22.09
N GLY A 515 27.58 -32.23 -21.87
CA GLY A 515 27.13 -31.07 -22.68
C GLY A 515 27.85 -30.89 -24.01
#